data_AF-A0A066PJS3-F1
#
_entry.id   AF-A0A066PJS3-F1
#
_cell.length_a   1.000
_cell.length_b   1.000
_cell.length_c   1.000
_cell.angle_alpha   90.00
_cell.angle_beta   90.00
_cell.angle_gamma   90.00
#
_symmetry.space_group_name_H-M   'P 1'
#
loop_
_entity.id
_entity.type
_entity.pdbx_description
1 polymer ?
#
loop_
_entity_poly.entity_id
_entity_poly.type
_entity_poly.pdbx_seq_one_letter_code
_entity_poly.pdbx_strand_id
1 'polypeptide(L)'
;MRDAAAFIRASTAWTTPALVPEIGLHLATEITPIWQATEEFLAESGIAPPYWAFAWPGSIALARHVLDHPESVRGRRVMDFAAGSGLAAIAAAKAGAARVTAVEIDPVAGAAIGLNAAANGVAVEIVIGDATGTAPAQDLILCGDVCYEKPMTAHIWPWLQRCAATAEVWIADPGRAYVPRAGLAEFARRTVPTLHELESRSARETVLYRIAGA
;
A
#
# COMPACT_ATOMS: atom_id res chain seq x y z
N MET A 1 5.52 -9.75 -19.53
CA MET A 1 4.95 -8.58 -20.25
C MET A 1 6.06 -7.84 -20.96
N ARG A 2 5.92 -7.45 -22.25
CA ARG A 2 7.04 -6.89 -23.03
C ARG A 2 7.36 -5.41 -22.72
N ASP A 3 6.43 -4.66 -22.11
CA ASP A 3 6.68 -3.31 -21.56
C ASP A 3 5.58 -2.98 -20.52
N ALA A 4 5.88 -3.13 -19.23
CA ALA A 4 4.93 -2.86 -18.15
C ALA A 4 4.63 -1.36 -18.01
N ALA A 5 5.60 -0.49 -18.30
CA ALA A 5 5.43 0.95 -18.14
C ALA A 5 4.47 1.52 -19.19
N ALA A 6 4.60 1.07 -20.45
CA ALA A 6 3.66 1.42 -21.49
C ALA A 6 2.24 0.94 -21.17
N PHE A 7 2.11 -0.30 -20.67
CA PHE A 7 0.83 -0.86 -20.25
C PHE A 7 0.18 -0.02 -19.13
N ILE A 8 0.93 0.33 -18.08
CA ILE A 8 0.42 1.14 -16.97
C ILE A 8 -0.09 2.49 -17.49
N ARG A 9 0.71 3.20 -18.31
CA ARG A 9 0.31 4.51 -18.86
C ARG A 9 -0.92 4.44 -19.77
N ALA A 10 -1.07 3.35 -20.53
CA ALA A 10 -2.22 3.15 -21.40
C ALA A 10 -3.50 2.75 -20.64
N SER A 11 -3.34 2.08 -19.49
CA SER A 11 -4.44 1.51 -18.71
C SER A 11 -4.83 2.34 -17.48
N THR A 12 -4.17 3.46 -17.22
CA THR A 12 -4.40 4.32 -16.05
C THR A 12 -4.44 5.79 -16.43
N ALA A 13 -4.97 6.62 -15.54
CA ALA A 13 -4.87 8.08 -15.62
C ALA A 13 -3.95 8.62 -14.51
N TRP A 14 -3.30 9.75 -14.77
CA TRP A 14 -2.60 10.50 -13.74
C TRP A 14 -3.62 11.26 -12.89
N THR A 15 -3.65 10.96 -11.59
CA THR A 15 -4.60 11.56 -10.64
C THR A 15 -4.02 11.56 -9.23
N THR A 16 -4.70 12.20 -8.29
CA THR A 16 -4.31 12.24 -6.87
C THR A 16 -5.35 11.52 -6.02
N PRO A 17 -4.95 10.64 -5.07
CA PRO A 17 -5.88 10.01 -4.15
C PRO A 17 -6.61 11.03 -3.26
N ALA A 18 -7.80 10.64 -2.79
CA ALA A 18 -8.52 11.42 -1.79
C ALA A 18 -7.64 11.66 -0.55
N LEU A 19 -7.75 12.86 0.04
CA LEU A 19 -6.97 13.32 1.20
C LEU A 19 -5.46 13.51 0.96
N VAL A 20 -4.89 13.05 -0.16
CA VAL A 20 -3.44 13.13 -0.44
C VAL A 20 -3.17 13.84 -1.78
N PRO A 21 -3.58 15.12 -1.95
CA PRO A 21 -3.38 15.87 -3.19
C PRO A 21 -1.88 16.14 -3.51
N GLU A 22 -0.98 15.95 -2.55
CA GLU A 22 0.46 16.17 -2.71
C GLU A 22 1.17 15.04 -3.50
N ILE A 23 0.49 13.91 -3.71
CA ILE A 23 1.04 12.73 -4.38
C ILE A 23 0.16 12.39 -5.59
N GLY A 24 0.70 12.56 -6.78
CA GLY A 24 0.08 12.07 -8.01
C GLY A 24 0.49 10.62 -8.28
N LEU A 25 -0.43 9.82 -8.82
CA LEU A 25 -0.23 8.41 -9.13
C LEU A 25 -0.89 8.08 -10.47
N HIS A 26 -0.36 7.04 -11.12
CA HIS A 26 -1.03 6.31 -12.19
C HIS A 26 -2.05 5.35 -11.58
N LEU A 27 -3.34 5.72 -11.63
CA LEU A 27 -4.43 4.92 -11.08
C LEU A 27 -5.49 4.60 -12.16
N ALA A 28 -6.15 3.46 -12.02
CA ALA A 28 -7.36 3.14 -12.75
C ALA A 28 -8.46 4.16 -12.38
N THR A 29 -9.18 4.64 -13.38
CA THR A 29 -10.42 5.41 -13.19
C THR A 29 -11.59 4.56 -13.67
N GLU A 30 -12.82 4.92 -13.30
CA GLU A 30 -14.06 4.24 -13.74
C GLU A 30 -14.15 4.03 -15.27
N ILE A 31 -13.35 4.75 -16.06
CA ILE A 31 -13.31 4.75 -17.53
C ILE A 31 -12.15 3.91 -18.10
N THR A 32 -11.30 3.31 -17.26
CA THR A 32 -10.13 2.56 -17.76
C THR A 32 -10.49 1.12 -18.18
N PRO A 33 -9.92 0.58 -19.28
CA PRO A 33 -10.21 -0.78 -19.75
C PRO A 33 -9.97 -1.87 -18.70
N ILE A 34 -9.04 -1.62 -17.77
CA ILE A 34 -8.69 -2.53 -16.67
C ILE A 34 -9.83 -2.70 -15.65
N TRP A 35 -10.73 -1.71 -15.53
CA TRP A 35 -11.91 -1.77 -14.68
C TRP A 35 -13.04 -2.64 -15.28
N GLN A 36 -13.13 -2.66 -16.61
CA GLN A 36 -14.15 -3.44 -17.34
C GLN A 36 -13.74 -4.88 -17.63
N ALA A 37 -12.44 -5.18 -17.52
CA ALA A 37 -11.93 -6.52 -17.67
C ALA A 37 -12.41 -7.39 -16.50
N THR A 38 -13.15 -8.46 -16.79
CA THR A 38 -13.54 -9.42 -15.76
C THR A 38 -12.29 -10.06 -15.14
N GLU A 39 -12.35 -10.43 -13.86
CA GLU A 39 -11.27 -11.17 -13.20
C GLU A 39 -10.87 -12.43 -14.00
N GLU A 40 -11.84 -13.06 -14.66
CA GLU A 40 -11.65 -14.20 -15.56
C GLU A 40 -10.82 -13.84 -16.80
N PHE A 41 -11.11 -12.72 -17.47
CA PHE A 41 -10.33 -12.25 -18.63
C PHE A 41 -8.90 -11.82 -18.24
N LEU A 42 -8.75 -11.21 -17.06
CA LEU A 42 -7.45 -10.87 -16.50
C LEU A 42 -6.64 -12.14 -16.19
N ALA A 43 -7.27 -13.13 -15.56
CA ALA A 43 -6.66 -14.42 -15.27
C ALA A 43 -6.27 -15.19 -16.54
N GLU A 44 -7.12 -15.22 -17.58
CA GLU A 44 -6.81 -15.82 -18.88
C GLU A 44 -5.63 -15.14 -19.58
N SER A 45 -5.43 -13.84 -19.33
CA SER A 45 -4.29 -13.05 -19.82
C SER A 45 -3.04 -13.17 -18.93
N GLY A 46 -3.12 -13.96 -17.84
CA GLY A 46 -2.04 -14.12 -16.85
C GLY A 46 -1.79 -12.87 -16.01
N ILE A 47 -2.79 -12.00 -15.87
CA ILE A 47 -2.75 -10.75 -15.11
C ILE A 47 -3.49 -10.99 -13.80
N ALA A 48 -2.79 -10.91 -12.67
CA ALA A 48 -3.43 -10.94 -11.37
C ALA A 48 -4.39 -9.75 -11.21
N PRO A 49 -5.41 -9.82 -10.34
CA PRO A 49 -6.27 -8.68 -10.05
C PRO A 49 -5.41 -7.44 -9.76
N PRO A 50 -5.61 -6.33 -10.49
CA PRO A 50 -4.68 -5.21 -10.53
C PRO A 50 -4.88 -4.29 -9.33
N TYR A 51 -4.75 -4.83 -8.11
CA TYR A 51 -4.89 -4.07 -6.87
C TYR A 51 -3.98 -2.84 -6.83
N TRP A 52 -2.81 -2.93 -7.48
CA TRP A 52 -1.85 -1.83 -7.63
C TRP A 52 -2.38 -0.62 -8.41
N ALA A 53 -3.44 -0.79 -9.21
CA ALA A 53 -4.01 0.30 -9.99
C ALA A 53 -4.91 1.21 -9.13
N PHE A 54 -5.11 0.93 -7.84
CA PHE A 54 -5.97 1.69 -6.94
C PHE A 54 -5.21 2.22 -5.73
N ALA A 55 -5.70 3.34 -5.19
CA ALA A 55 -5.29 3.85 -3.90
C ALA A 55 -6.28 3.37 -2.82
N TRP A 56 -5.90 2.35 -2.06
CA TRP A 56 -6.76 1.72 -1.07
C TRP A 56 -6.87 2.55 0.22
N PRO A 57 -7.98 2.46 0.97
CA PRO A 57 -8.24 3.34 2.11
C PRO A 57 -7.14 3.34 3.18
N GLY A 58 -6.59 2.17 3.52
CA GLY A 58 -5.47 2.00 4.44
C GLY A 58 -4.22 2.70 3.95
N SER A 59 -3.84 2.52 2.67
CA SER A 59 -2.68 3.21 2.08
C SER A 59 -2.85 4.74 2.07
N ILE A 60 -4.07 5.23 1.78
CA ILE A 60 -4.42 6.65 1.86
C ILE A 60 -4.28 7.16 3.29
N ALA A 61 -4.81 6.43 4.27
CA ALA A 61 -4.76 6.82 5.67
C ALA A 61 -3.32 6.85 6.22
N LEU A 62 -2.48 5.87 5.83
CA LEU A 62 -1.04 5.85 6.15
C LEU A 62 -0.31 7.04 5.53
N ALA A 63 -0.47 7.24 4.23
CA ALA A 63 0.18 8.35 3.52
C ALA A 63 -0.22 9.70 4.11
N ARG A 64 -1.51 9.90 4.37
CA ARG A 64 -2.00 11.12 5.02
C ARG A 64 -1.38 11.31 6.40
N HIS A 65 -1.37 10.25 7.23
CA HIS A 65 -0.77 10.32 8.56
C HIS A 65 0.72 10.65 8.51
N VAL A 66 1.49 10.01 7.63
CA VAL A 66 2.93 10.27 7.45
C VAL A 66 3.21 11.70 7.01
N LEU A 67 2.41 12.24 6.08
CA LEU A 67 2.57 13.63 5.62
C LEU A 67 2.18 14.66 6.70
N ASP A 68 1.18 14.35 7.53
CA ASP A 68 0.77 15.20 8.65
C ASP A 68 1.81 15.15 9.81
N HIS A 69 2.53 14.03 9.93
CA HIS A 69 3.50 13.72 11.00
C HIS A 69 4.86 13.28 10.44
N PRO A 70 5.58 14.14 9.70
CA PRO A 70 6.81 13.73 9.02
C PRO A 70 7.92 13.30 10.00
N GLU A 71 7.90 13.77 11.25
CA GLU A 71 8.78 13.31 12.32
C GLU A 71 8.70 11.80 12.60
N SER A 72 7.56 11.18 12.26
CA SER A 72 7.37 9.75 12.45
C SER A 72 8.23 8.89 11.52
N VAL A 73 8.68 9.44 10.38
CA VAL A 73 9.49 8.72 9.39
C VAL A 73 10.84 9.38 9.10
N ARG A 74 11.03 10.66 9.46
CA ARG A 74 12.23 11.42 9.10
C ARG A 74 13.50 10.74 9.60
N GLY A 75 14.44 10.50 8.69
CA GLY A 75 15.71 9.83 8.99
C GLY A 75 15.61 8.32 9.23
N ARG A 76 14.41 7.72 9.20
CA ARG A 76 14.21 6.27 9.40
C ARG A 76 14.32 5.50 8.09
N ARG A 77 14.61 4.21 8.21
CA ARG A 77 14.46 3.21 7.15
C ARG A 77 13.04 2.67 7.20
N VAL A 78 12.27 2.90 6.15
CA VAL A 78 10.84 2.56 6.09
C VAL A 78 10.61 1.46 5.05
N MET A 79 9.84 0.45 5.42
CA MET A 79 9.29 -0.54 4.49
C MET A 79 7.81 -0.26 4.24
N ASP A 80 7.39 -0.23 2.98
CA ASP A 80 6.00 -0.33 2.57
C ASP A 80 5.75 -1.79 2.12
N PHE A 81 5.02 -2.56 2.93
CA PHE A 81 4.78 -3.99 2.70
C PHE A 81 3.48 -4.20 1.95
N ALA A 82 3.52 -5.00 0.89
CA ALA A 82 2.43 -5.16 -0.09
C ALA A 82 2.01 -3.79 -0.65
N ALA A 83 3.00 -3.08 -1.21
CA ALA A 83 2.94 -1.65 -1.47
C ALA A 83 1.94 -1.23 -2.55
N GLY A 84 1.49 -2.15 -3.42
CA GLY A 84 0.54 -1.85 -4.49
C GLY A 84 1.01 -0.70 -5.40
N SER A 85 0.34 0.45 -5.34
CA SER A 85 0.70 1.65 -6.11
C SER A 85 1.94 2.40 -5.59
N GLY A 86 2.41 2.08 -4.37
CA GLY A 86 3.53 2.73 -3.70
C GLY A 86 3.18 4.03 -2.98
N LEU A 87 1.89 4.30 -2.74
CA LEU A 87 1.42 5.55 -2.13
C LEU A 87 2.08 5.83 -0.76
N ALA A 88 2.11 4.84 0.15
CA ALA A 88 2.69 5.02 1.47
C ALA A 88 4.22 5.14 1.40
N ALA A 89 4.88 4.39 0.52
CA ALA A 89 6.31 4.53 0.23
C ALA A 89 6.67 5.96 -0.24
N ILE A 90 5.92 6.50 -1.20
CA ILE A 90 6.15 7.84 -1.74
C ILE A 90 5.92 8.91 -0.67
N ALA A 91 4.89 8.75 0.16
CA ALA A 91 4.64 9.64 1.30
C ALA A 91 5.81 9.63 2.29
N ALA A 92 6.33 8.46 2.65
CA ALA A 92 7.48 8.33 3.54
C ALA A 92 8.74 8.99 2.95
N ALA A 93 8.99 8.80 1.66
CA ALA A 93 10.12 9.42 0.97
C ALA A 93 10.00 10.95 0.95
N LYS A 94 8.82 11.49 0.62
CA LYS A 94 8.55 12.94 0.66
C LYS A 94 8.66 13.53 2.07
N ALA A 95 8.29 12.77 3.10
CA ALA A 95 8.38 13.19 4.50
C ALA A 95 9.80 13.13 5.10
N GLY A 96 10.78 12.64 4.32
CA GLY A 96 12.20 12.67 4.68
C GLY A 96 12.73 11.39 5.32
N ALA A 97 12.11 10.24 5.05
CA ALA A 97 12.72 8.95 5.38
C ALA A 97 14.12 8.83 4.75
N ALA A 98 15.07 8.26 5.50
CA ALA A 98 16.45 8.11 5.02
C ALA A 98 16.55 7.06 3.91
N ARG A 99 15.72 6.03 3.97
CA ARG A 99 15.62 4.97 2.96
C ARG A 99 14.20 4.43 2.94
N VAL A 100 13.63 4.25 1.76
CA VAL A 100 12.32 3.64 1.58
C VAL A 100 12.45 2.42 0.70
N THR A 101 11.93 1.30 1.17
CA THR A 101 11.81 0.04 0.41
C THR A 101 10.34 -0.30 0.25
N ALA A 102 9.85 -0.43 -0.98
CA ALA A 102 8.54 -0.97 -1.29
C ALA A 102 8.68 -2.45 -1.67
N VAL A 103 7.97 -3.32 -0.94
CA VAL A 103 7.95 -4.76 -1.17
C VAL A 103 6.64 -5.13 -1.84
N GLU A 104 6.72 -5.87 -2.94
CA GLU A 104 5.54 -6.28 -3.70
C GLU A 104 5.77 -7.61 -4.42
N ILE A 105 4.73 -8.45 -4.53
CA ILE A 105 4.82 -9.76 -5.20
C ILE A 105 4.58 -9.64 -6.70
N ASP A 106 3.79 -8.65 -7.14
CA ASP A 106 3.47 -8.42 -8.55
C ASP A 106 4.55 -7.54 -9.23
N PRO A 107 5.29 -8.04 -10.24
CA PRO A 107 6.25 -7.24 -11.00
C PRO A 107 5.62 -6.02 -11.70
N VAL A 108 4.33 -6.07 -12.04
CA VAL A 108 3.61 -4.95 -12.67
C VAL A 108 3.40 -3.83 -11.67
N ALA A 109 2.99 -4.17 -10.45
CA ALA A 109 2.92 -3.23 -9.34
C ALA A 109 4.30 -2.62 -9.04
N GLY A 110 5.36 -3.42 -9.09
CA GLY A 110 6.75 -2.93 -9.06
C GLY A 110 7.04 -1.83 -10.08
N ALA A 111 6.65 -2.04 -11.35
CA ALA A 111 6.79 -1.04 -12.39
C ALA A 111 5.93 0.22 -12.11
N ALA A 112 4.72 0.05 -11.56
CA ALA A 112 3.85 1.15 -11.17
C ALA A 112 4.46 2.01 -10.05
N ILE A 113 5.02 1.37 -9.01
CA ILE A 113 5.75 2.05 -7.93
C ILE A 113 6.90 2.88 -8.51
N GLY A 114 7.68 2.30 -9.43
CA GLY A 114 8.79 2.99 -10.07
C GLY A 114 8.35 4.23 -10.85
N LEU A 115 7.29 4.10 -11.66
CA LEU A 115 6.72 5.22 -12.41
C LEU A 115 6.18 6.31 -11.48
N ASN A 116 5.44 5.93 -10.45
CA ASN A 116 4.83 6.83 -9.49
C ASN A 116 5.91 7.57 -8.67
N ALA A 117 6.93 6.86 -8.18
CA ALA A 117 8.02 7.46 -7.42
C ALA A 117 8.80 8.47 -8.28
N ALA A 118 9.13 8.11 -9.52
CA ALA A 118 9.81 9.00 -10.46
C ALA A 118 8.99 10.27 -10.76
N ALA A 119 7.70 10.12 -11.02
CA ALA A 119 6.81 11.26 -11.29
C ALA A 119 6.63 12.18 -10.06
N ASN A 120 6.84 11.65 -8.85
CA ASN A 120 6.83 12.42 -7.61
C ASN A 120 8.20 13.00 -7.21
N GLY A 121 9.26 12.73 -7.98
CA GLY A 121 10.61 13.20 -7.72
C GLY A 121 11.26 12.57 -6.49
N VAL A 122 10.90 11.33 -6.15
CA VAL A 122 11.45 10.62 -4.97
C VAL A 122 12.10 9.29 -5.35
N ALA A 123 13.03 8.84 -4.52
CA ALA A 123 13.66 7.53 -4.66
C ALA A 123 12.98 6.51 -3.74
N VAL A 124 12.58 5.38 -4.32
CA VAL A 124 12.04 4.22 -3.60
C VAL A 124 12.76 2.97 -4.14
N GLU A 125 13.35 2.19 -3.26
CA GLU A 125 13.87 0.86 -3.61
C GLU A 125 12.70 -0.09 -3.77
N ILE A 126 12.68 -0.87 -4.86
CA ILE A 126 11.61 -1.82 -5.13
C ILE A 126 12.17 -3.23 -4.98
N VAL A 127 11.53 -4.04 -4.14
CA VAL A 127 11.86 -5.46 -3.95
C VAL A 127 10.67 -6.30 -4.40
N ILE A 128 10.91 -7.10 -5.44
CA ILE A 128 9.89 -8.02 -5.96
C ILE A 128 10.03 -9.37 -5.29
N GLY A 129 8.97 -9.80 -4.59
CA GLY A 129 8.88 -11.09 -3.92
C GLY A 129 8.17 -11.03 -2.59
N ASP A 130 7.99 -12.22 -2.00
CA ASP A 130 7.42 -12.37 -0.67
C ASP A 130 8.51 -12.12 0.39
N ALA A 131 8.35 -11.07 1.20
CA ALA A 131 9.26 -10.75 2.30
C ALA A 131 8.92 -11.49 3.61
N THR A 132 7.81 -12.23 3.66
CA THR A 132 7.47 -13.00 4.86
C THR A 132 8.56 -14.02 5.18
N GLY A 133 8.84 -14.20 6.46
CA GLY A 133 9.92 -15.05 6.94
C GLY A 133 11.31 -14.39 6.95
N THR A 134 11.48 -13.21 6.37
CA THR A 134 12.71 -12.42 6.53
C THR A 134 12.73 -11.67 7.86
N ALA A 135 13.92 -11.21 8.27
CA ALA A 135 14.09 -10.28 9.39
C ALA A 135 14.44 -8.89 8.82
N PRO A 136 13.45 -8.06 8.49
CA PRO A 136 13.69 -6.74 7.90
C PRO A 136 14.52 -5.87 8.84
N ALA A 137 15.54 -5.22 8.30
CA ALA A 137 16.38 -4.28 9.04
C ALA A 137 15.75 -2.89 9.15
N GLN A 138 14.49 -2.70 8.74
CA GLN A 138 13.81 -1.41 8.72
C GLN A 138 13.39 -0.97 10.13
N ASP A 139 13.31 0.34 10.35
CA ASP A 139 12.92 0.92 11.63
C ASP A 139 11.39 1.03 11.75
N LEU A 140 10.69 1.11 10.60
CA LEU A 140 9.23 1.18 10.49
C LEU A 140 8.74 0.34 9.31
N ILE A 141 7.68 -0.43 9.53
CA ILE A 141 6.96 -1.18 8.49
C ILE A 141 5.53 -0.64 8.40
N LEU A 142 5.12 -0.23 7.21
CA LEU A 142 3.78 0.23 6.88
C LEU A 142 3.03 -0.89 6.17
N CYS A 143 1.79 -1.14 6.58
CA CYS A 143 0.93 -2.17 5.99
C CYS A 143 -0.49 -1.59 5.77
N GLY A 144 -0.85 -1.27 4.52
CA GLY A 144 -2.19 -0.81 4.17
C GLY A 144 -3.04 -1.94 3.60
N ASP A 145 -4.24 -2.15 4.12
CA ASP A 145 -5.25 -3.09 3.57
C ASP A 145 -4.82 -4.57 3.47
N VAL A 146 -3.74 -4.99 4.11
CA VAL A 146 -3.15 -6.34 3.93
C VAL A 146 -3.98 -7.50 4.52
N CYS A 147 -5.00 -7.21 5.33
CA CYS A 147 -5.85 -8.20 6.00
C CYS A 147 -7.20 -8.44 5.29
N TYR A 148 -7.22 -8.36 3.95
CA TYR A 148 -8.44 -8.48 3.14
C TYR A 148 -8.90 -9.92 2.90
N GLU A 149 -8.01 -10.91 3.01
CA GLU A 149 -8.32 -12.35 2.86
C GLU A 149 -7.79 -13.18 4.03
N LYS A 150 -8.55 -14.21 4.44
CA LYS A 150 -8.19 -15.07 5.59
C LYS A 150 -6.84 -15.79 5.41
N PRO A 151 -6.53 -16.44 4.26
CA PRO A 151 -5.24 -17.10 4.08
C PRO A 151 -4.07 -16.11 4.07
N MET A 152 -4.26 -14.94 3.47
CA MET A 152 -3.28 -13.85 3.48
C MET A 152 -2.96 -13.40 4.91
N THR A 153 -3.99 -13.07 5.70
CA THR A 153 -3.80 -12.71 7.12
C THR A 153 -3.04 -13.79 7.87
N ALA A 154 -3.43 -15.07 7.70
CA ALA A 154 -2.80 -16.19 8.40
C ALA A 154 -1.32 -16.35 8.07
N HIS A 155 -0.92 -16.01 6.84
CA HIS A 155 0.46 -16.05 6.36
C HIS A 155 1.31 -14.90 6.92
N ILE A 156 0.80 -13.66 6.81
CA ILE A 156 1.59 -12.46 7.15
C ILE A 156 1.61 -12.16 8.66
N TRP A 157 0.54 -12.47 9.39
CA TRP A 157 0.38 -12.01 10.77
C TRP A 157 1.47 -12.52 11.72
N PRO A 158 1.83 -13.83 11.74
CA PRO A 158 2.91 -14.30 12.60
C PRO A 158 4.26 -13.64 12.27
N TRP A 159 4.49 -13.29 11.00
CA TRP A 159 5.70 -12.60 10.58
C TRP A 159 5.71 -11.14 11.04
N LEU A 160 4.60 -10.41 10.88
CA LEU A 160 4.47 -9.03 11.37
C LEU A 160 4.65 -8.94 12.88
N GLN A 161 4.12 -9.91 13.64
CA GLN A 161 4.35 -10.00 15.09
C GLN A 161 5.83 -10.18 15.44
N ARG A 162 6.57 -11.00 14.68
CA ARG A 162 8.02 -11.14 14.87
C ARG A 162 8.77 -9.85 14.51
N CYS A 163 8.35 -9.17 13.45
CA CYS A 163 8.95 -7.88 13.06
C CYS A 163 8.75 -6.81 14.14
N ALA A 164 7.61 -6.83 14.83
CA ALA A 164 7.31 -5.90 15.93
C ALA A 164 8.28 -6.02 17.13
N ALA A 165 9.12 -7.07 17.19
CA ALA A 165 10.18 -7.19 18.19
C ALA A 165 11.42 -6.34 17.88
N THR A 166 11.62 -5.93 16.62
CA THR A 166 12.82 -5.19 16.18
C THR A 166 12.53 -3.93 15.38
N ALA A 167 11.27 -3.70 15.00
CA ALA A 167 10.80 -2.55 14.24
C ALA A 167 9.44 -2.08 14.76
N GLU A 168 9.09 -0.83 14.51
CA GLU A 168 7.70 -0.39 14.66
C GLU A 168 6.89 -0.92 13.46
N VAL A 169 5.69 -1.44 13.70
CA VAL A 169 4.82 -1.97 12.63
C VAL A 169 3.45 -1.30 12.71
N TRP A 170 3.07 -0.63 11.62
CA TRP A 170 1.79 0.03 11.48
C TRP A 170 0.90 -0.72 10.50
N ILE A 171 -0.33 -1.00 10.92
CA ILE A 171 -1.39 -1.52 10.06
C ILE A 171 -2.48 -0.46 9.94
N ALA A 172 -2.89 -0.15 8.72
CA ALA A 172 -4.09 0.63 8.45
C ALA A 172 -5.16 -0.25 7.81
N ASP A 173 -6.33 -0.33 8.45
CA ASP A 173 -7.40 -1.23 8.04
C ASP A 173 -8.77 -0.51 8.03
N PRO A 174 -9.55 -0.63 6.94
CA PRO A 174 -10.89 -0.03 6.80
C PRO A 174 -12.05 -0.87 7.39
N GLY A 175 -11.74 -1.78 8.33
CA GLY A 175 -12.70 -2.69 8.94
C GLY A 175 -12.88 -3.99 8.15
N ARG A 176 -11.79 -4.55 7.62
CA ARG A 176 -11.78 -5.85 6.94
C ARG A 176 -12.09 -6.97 7.93
N ALA A 177 -12.75 -8.03 7.46
CA ALA A 177 -13.22 -9.12 8.32
C ALA A 177 -12.09 -9.92 9.00
N TYR A 178 -10.87 -9.86 8.46
CA TYR A 178 -9.75 -10.70 8.87
C TYR A 178 -8.63 -9.91 9.56
N VAL A 179 -8.85 -8.64 9.93
CA VAL A 179 -7.90 -7.94 10.81
C VAL A 179 -7.90 -8.60 12.20
N PRO A 180 -6.74 -8.95 12.77
CA PRO A 180 -6.66 -9.55 14.10
C PRO A 180 -7.22 -8.61 15.18
N ARG A 181 -7.95 -9.16 16.15
CA ARG A 181 -8.58 -8.35 17.22
C ARG A 181 -7.66 -8.09 18.42
N ALA A 182 -6.57 -8.85 18.54
CA ALA A 182 -5.64 -8.77 19.65
C ALA A 182 -4.24 -8.39 19.15
N GLY A 183 -3.43 -7.77 20.02
CA GLY A 183 -2.08 -7.35 19.68
C GLY A 183 -2.01 -6.07 18.84
N LEU A 184 -3.13 -5.33 18.73
CA LEU A 184 -3.20 -4.04 18.04
C LEU A 184 -3.53 -2.92 19.03
N ALA A 185 -2.79 -1.82 18.95
CA ALA A 185 -3.05 -0.60 19.68
C ALA A 185 -3.39 0.53 18.69
N GLU A 186 -4.64 0.99 18.70
CA GLU A 186 -5.08 2.12 17.88
C GLU A 186 -4.33 3.38 18.27
N PHE A 187 -3.89 4.15 17.28
CA PHE A 187 -3.26 5.45 17.52
C PHE A 187 -3.78 6.57 16.62
N ALA A 188 -4.49 6.24 15.54
CA ALA A 188 -5.18 7.20 14.71
C ALA A 188 -6.37 6.55 14.00
N ARG A 189 -7.30 7.38 13.58
CA ARG A 189 -8.50 6.98 12.83
C ARG A 189 -8.84 8.08 11.84
N ARG A 190 -9.33 7.68 10.66
CA ARG A 190 -9.69 8.61 9.60
C ARG A 190 -10.83 8.08 8.75
N THR A 191 -11.78 8.95 8.43
CA THR A 191 -12.76 8.70 7.38
C THR A 191 -12.10 8.92 6.02
N VAL A 192 -11.97 7.87 5.23
CA VAL A 192 -11.38 7.92 3.89
C VAL A 192 -12.49 7.83 2.84
N PRO A 193 -12.63 8.82 1.95
CA PRO A 193 -13.54 8.72 0.81
C PRO A 193 -13.15 7.56 -0.11
N THR A 194 -14.14 6.82 -0.60
CA THR A 194 -13.95 5.64 -1.44
C THR A 194 -14.89 5.65 -2.64
N LEU A 195 -14.49 5.00 -3.72
CA LEU A 195 -15.40 4.71 -4.82
C LEU A 195 -16.42 3.68 -4.36
N HIS A 196 -17.70 3.96 -4.63
CA HIS A 196 -18.78 3.10 -4.18
C HIS A 196 -18.67 1.71 -4.82
N GLU A 197 -18.23 1.66 -6.07
CA GLU A 197 -18.10 0.45 -6.86
C GLU A 197 -16.99 -0.47 -6.32
N LEU A 198 -15.96 0.09 -5.68
CA LEU A 198 -14.83 -0.68 -5.13
C LEU A 198 -15.07 -1.14 -3.68
N GLU A 199 -15.76 -0.33 -2.88
CA GLU A 199 -15.87 -0.54 -1.43
C GLU A 199 -17.31 -0.73 -0.93
N SER A 200 -18.29 -0.70 -1.85
CA SER A 200 -19.74 -0.70 -1.59
C SER A 200 -20.21 0.46 -0.69
N ARG A 201 -19.36 1.46 -0.49
CA ARG A 201 -19.54 2.61 0.39
C ARG A 201 -18.81 3.82 -0.20
N SER A 202 -19.32 5.02 0.05
CA SER A 202 -18.70 6.28 -0.37
C SER A 202 -17.58 6.74 0.58
N ALA A 203 -17.47 6.12 1.76
CA ALA A 203 -16.38 6.31 2.68
C ALA A 203 -16.19 5.08 3.59
N ARG A 204 -14.95 4.91 4.08
CA ARG A 204 -14.56 3.90 5.07
C ARG A 204 -13.90 4.56 6.27
N GLU A 205 -14.35 4.19 7.46
CA GLU A 205 -13.59 4.43 8.68
C GLU A 205 -12.34 3.53 8.64
N THR A 206 -11.18 4.16 8.53
CA THR A 206 -9.89 3.49 8.46
C THR A 206 -9.11 3.77 9.72
N VAL A 207 -8.69 2.72 10.41
CA VAL A 207 -8.00 2.80 11.70
C VAL A 207 -6.54 2.41 11.52
N LEU A 208 -5.65 3.20 12.12
CA LEU A 208 -4.22 2.92 12.16
C LEU A 208 -3.87 2.34 13.53
N TYR A 209 -3.22 1.18 13.50
CA TYR A 209 -2.81 0.41 14.65
C TYR A 209 -1.30 0.23 14.66
N ARG A 210 -0.72 0.25 15.87
CA ARG A 210 0.59 -0.35 16.11
C ARG A 210 0.40 -1.82 16.49
N ILE A 211 1.23 -2.70 15.95
CA ILE A 211 1.35 -4.05 16.51
C ILE A 211 2.16 -3.97 17.79
N ALA A 212 1.62 -4.46 18.90
CA ALA A 212 2.36 -4.56 20.15
C ALA A 212 3.52 -5.55 19.98
N GLY A 213 4.74 -5.13 20.30
CA GLY A 213 5.88 -6.05 20.42
C GLY A 213 5.57 -7.09 21.49
N ALA A 214 5.88 -8.35 21.21
CA ALA A 214 5.75 -9.45 22.16
C ALA A 214 6.75 -9.31 23.32
#